data_AF-A0A818W5Y2-F1
#
_entry.id   AF-A0A818W5Y2-F1
#
_cell.length_a   1.000
_cell.length_b   1.000
_cell.length_c   1.000
_cell.angle_alpha   90.00
_cell.angle_beta   90.00
_cell.angle_gamma   90.00
#
_symmetry.space_group_name_H-M   'P 1'
#
loop_
_entity.id
_entity.type
_entity.pdbx_description
1 polymer ?
#
loop_
_entity_poly.entity_id
_entity_poly.type
_entity_poly.pdbx_seq_one_letter_code
_entity_poly.pdbx_strand_id
1 'polypeptide(L)'
;MTFNQTGFILNIITFGIDLITYLNSLIIFIWIIFHIYFNRIKQDDRITIMHCMAIYLLLLIYTAILILSNIQTLLGDLYSYNFDSSWCIFLGYFSPVVLTTLYWCFAFYRFCRVVYSPYRWLQYIWVYIIMVPIEFLLICILFYPILYWHDVVYIPNEHYCYVPYTHFRGILWLAFNCYGIPTTSLSLIYLRITIYLRQQTNNQILAIKQRQDRDLLVIRRILITIGLLLALGIPGVVFLVMLRITGEEYPLLLRIEWVFVSLSMIGLSISTVFFTSQLKQIIFKKFKNNRIIVIQNEAIARTIPMNDM
;
A
#
# COMPACT_ATOMS: atom_id res chain seq x y z
N MET A 1 8.82 -36.15 -2.72
CA MET A 1 8.02 -34.95 -2.40
C MET A 1 6.58 -35.24 -2.77
N THR A 2 5.66 -35.20 -1.80
CA THR A 2 4.22 -35.29 -2.08
C THR A 2 3.74 -33.94 -2.61
N PHE A 3 3.15 -33.92 -3.81
CA PHE A 3 2.61 -32.70 -4.39
C PHE A 3 1.51 -32.10 -3.49
N ASN A 4 1.75 -30.91 -2.95
CA ASN A 4 0.82 -30.23 -2.06
C ASN A 4 -0.23 -29.45 -2.88
N GLN A 5 -1.31 -30.14 -3.24
CA GLN A 5 -2.39 -29.58 -4.08
C GLN A 5 -2.98 -28.29 -3.49
N THR A 6 -3.18 -28.23 -2.17
CA THR A 6 -3.74 -27.06 -1.50
C THR A 6 -2.81 -25.86 -1.60
N GLY A 7 -1.52 -26.05 -1.34
CA GLY A 7 -0.53 -24.99 -1.48
C GLY A 7 -0.45 -24.46 -2.91
N PHE A 8 -0.52 -25.35 -3.91
CA PHE A 8 -0.48 -24.96 -5.31
C PHE A 8 -1.68 -24.10 -5.72
N ILE A 9 -2.89 -24.47 -5.27
CA ILE A 9 -4.11 -23.69 -5.52
C ILE A 9 -4.00 -22.30 -4.88
N LEU A 10 -3.51 -22.21 -3.65
CA LEU A 10 -3.31 -20.91 -2.97
C LEU A 10 -2.35 -20.00 -3.74
N ASN A 11 -1.27 -20.54 -4.30
CA ASN A 11 -0.32 -19.77 -5.10
C ASN A 11 -0.93 -19.26 -6.41
N ILE A 12 -1.76 -20.06 -7.09
CA ILE A 12 -2.49 -19.61 -8.28
C ILE A 12 -3.42 -18.45 -7.94
N ILE A 13 -4.16 -18.55 -6.83
CA ILE A 13 -5.05 -17.49 -6.35
C ILE A 13 -4.25 -16.22 -6.04
N THR A 14 -3.15 -16.36 -5.28
CA THR A 14 -2.25 -15.25 -4.90
C THR A 14 -1.69 -14.55 -6.13
N PHE A 15 -1.13 -15.32 -7.07
CA PHE A 15 -0.63 -14.83 -8.35
C PHE A 15 -1.70 -14.04 -9.13
N GLY A 16 -2.92 -14.56 -9.20
CA GLY A 16 -4.04 -13.86 -9.85
C GLY A 16 -4.38 -12.52 -9.18
N ILE A 17 -4.42 -12.49 -7.85
CA ILE A 17 -4.66 -11.26 -7.08
C ILE A 17 -3.53 -10.24 -7.30
N ASP A 18 -2.28 -10.69 -7.29
CA ASP A 18 -1.12 -9.83 -7.51
C ASP A 18 -1.09 -9.24 -8.92
N LEU A 19 -1.43 -10.04 -9.94
CA LEU A 19 -1.54 -9.58 -11.32
C LEU A 19 -2.63 -8.52 -11.47
N ILE A 20 -3.82 -8.75 -10.89
CA ILE A 20 -4.91 -7.76 -10.90
C ILE A 20 -4.46 -6.48 -10.19
N THR A 21 -3.78 -6.59 -9.06
CA THR A 21 -3.28 -5.45 -8.28
C THR A 21 -2.23 -4.66 -9.04
N TYR A 22 -1.30 -5.35 -9.71
CA TYR A 22 -0.28 -4.74 -10.56
C TYR A 22 -0.91 -3.97 -11.72
N LEU A 23 -1.83 -4.60 -12.47
CA LEU A 23 -2.52 -3.97 -13.58
C LEU A 23 -3.35 -2.75 -13.15
N ASN A 24 -4.09 -2.87 -12.04
CA ASN A 24 -4.87 -1.77 -11.48
C ASN A 24 -3.94 -0.59 -11.10
N SER A 25 -2.86 -0.88 -10.38
CA SER A 25 -1.88 0.12 -9.96
C SER A 25 -1.19 0.77 -11.16
N LEU A 26 -0.90 0.01 -12.22
CA LEU A 26 -0.29 0.51 -13.46
C LEU A 26 -1.23 1.47 -14.19
N ILE A 27 -2.50 1.08 -14.34
CA ILE A 27 -3.52 1.92 -14.98
C ILE A 27 -3.65 3.24 -14.21
N ILE A 28 -3.79 3.20 -12.89
CA ILE A 28 -3.92 4.42 -12.08
C ILE A 28 -2.65 5.27 -12.16
N PHE A 29 -1.47 4.66 -12.12
CA PHE A 29 -0.19 5.35 -12.20
C PHE A 29 -0.02 6.10 -13.52
N ILE A 30 -0.22 5.41 -14.66
CA ILE A 30 -0.21 6.02 -16.00
C ILE A 30 -1.21 7.16 -16.07
N TRP A 31 -2.37 6.97 -15.46
CA TRP A 31 -3.43 7.96 -15.49
C TRP A 31 -3.13 9.22 -14.66
N ILE A 32 -2.48 9.05 -13.51
CA ILE A 32 -1.93 10.16 -12.73
C ILE A 32 -0.89 10.93 -13.55
N ILE A 33 0.05 10.23 -14.21
CA ILE A 33 1.07 10.88 -15.07
C ILE A 33 0.41 11.67 -16.19
N PHE A 34 -0.55 11.07 -16.89
CA PHE A 34 -1.30 11.73 -17.96
C PHE A 34 -2.00 12.98 -17.43
N HIS A 35 -2.65 12.90 -16.27
CA HIS A 35 -3.31 14.06 -15.66
C HIS A 35 -2.30 15.17 -15.32
N ILE A 36 -1.13 14.84 -14.78
CA ILE A 36 -0.08 15.82 -14.48
C ILE A 36 0.41 16.52 -15.75
N TYR A 37 0.59 15.77 -16.83
CA TYR A 37 1.10 16.29 -18.09
C TYR A 37 0.10 17.24 -18.78
N PHE A 38 -1.18 16.85 -18.84
CA PHE A 38 -2.18 17.60 -19.61
C PHE A 38 -2.87 18.73 -18.84
N ASN A 39 -3.01 18.61 -17.52
CA ASN A 39 -3.78 19.59 -16.73
C ASN A 39 -2.87 20.51 -15.92
N ARG A 40 -3.18 21.81 -15.90
CA ARG A 40 -2.54 22.76 -14.97
C ARG A 40 -3.05 22.49 -13.55
N ILE A 41 -2.31 21.67 -12.80
CA ILE A 41 -2.62 21.34 -11.40
C ILE A 41 -2.24 22.52 -10.49
N LYS A 42 -3.15 22.88 -9.58
CA LYS A 42 -2.92 23.87 -8.50
C LYS A 42 -1.82 23.37 -7.55
N GLN A 43 -1.03 24.28 -7.00
CA GLN A 43 0.14 23.92 -6.18
C GLN A 43 -0.20 22.99 -5.00
N ASP A 44 -1.30 23.24 -4.28
CA ASP A 44 -1.74 22.43 -3.14
C ASP A 44 -2.13 20.99 -3.54
N ASP A 45 -2.68 20.82 -4.74
CA ASP A 45 -3.07 19.51 -5.28
C ASP A 45 -1.85 18.72 -5.77
N ARG A 46 -0.79 19.39 -6.24
CA ARG A 46 0.43 18.73 -6.73
C ARG A 46 1.08 17.83 -5.68
N ILE A 47 1.17 18.29 -4.43
CA ILE A 47 1.84 17.54 -3.36
C ILE A 47 1.11 16.21 -3.08
N THR A 48 -0.21 16.26 -3.02
CA THR A 48 -1.03 15.06 -2.78
C THR A 48 -0.96 14.11 -3.98
N ILE A 49 -1.01 14.64 -5.20
CA ILE A 49 -0.88 13.84 -6.43
C ILE A 49 0.51 13.18 -6.52
N MET A 50 1.58 13.89 -6.16
CA MET A 50 2.94 13.33 -6.12
C MET A 50 3.08 12.23 -5.08
N HIS A 51 2.49 12.41 -3.90
CA HIS A 51 2.46 11.35 -2.89
C HIS A 51 1.70 10.12 -3.39
N CYS A 52 0.55 10.30 -4.06
CA CYS A 52 -0.17 9.20 -4.69
C CYS A 52 0.70 8.51 -5.75
N MET A 53 1.42 9.28 -6.57
CA MET A 53 2.35 8.75 -7.56
C MET A 53 3.44 7.89 -6.91
N ALA A 54 4.05 8.36 -5.82
CA ALA A 54 5.04 7.60 -5.06
C ALA A 54 4.45 6.30 -4.48
N ILE A 55 3.25 6.35 -3.91
CA ILE A 55 2.55 5.15 -3.40
C ILE A 55 2.30 4.15 -4.53
N TYR A 56 1.76 4.58 -5.67
CA TYR A 56 1.47 3.66 -6.78
C TYR A 56 2.76 3.10 -7.41
N LEU A 57 3.84 3.88 -7.44
CA LEU A 57 5.15 3.39 -7.85
C LEU A 57 5.66 2.30 -6.90
N LEU A 58 5.59 2.52 -5.59
CA LEU A 58 5.99 1.53 -4.58
C LEU A 58 5.08 0.28 -4.63
N LEU A 59 3.78 0.45 -4.86
CA LEU A 59 2.84 -0.66 -5.07
C LEU A 59 3.21 -1.49 -6.30
N LEU A 60 3.58 -0.84 -7.41
CA LEU A 60 4.03 -1.53 -8.63
C LEU A 60 5.31 -2.33 -8.39
N ILE A 61 6.30 -1.72 -7.72
CA ILE A 61 7.54 -2.40 -7.37
C ILE A 61 7.25 -3.60 -6.45
N TYR A 62 6.43 -3.42 -5.42
CA TYR A 62 6.10 -4.47 -4.48
C TYR A 62 5.35 -5.64 -5.14
N THR A 63 4.30 -5.33 -5.91
CA THR A 63 3.53 -6.37 -6.63
C THR A 63 4.36 -7.07 -7.70
N ALA A 64 5.33 -6.40 -8.33
CA ALA A 64 6.29 -7.07 -9.21
C ALA A 64 7.16 -8.09 -8.45
N ILE A 65 7.61 -7.78 -7.24
CA ILE A 65 8.36 -8.72 -6.38
C ILE A 65 7.48 -9.91 -5.99
N LEU A 66 6.21 -9.68 -5.63
CA LEU A 66 5.27 -10.76 -5.31
C LEU A 66 5.00 -11.66 -6.53
N ILE A 67 4.79 -11.08 -7.71
CA ILE A 67 4.63 -11.84 -8.97
C ILE A 67 5.87 -12.71 -9.23
N LEU A 68 7.08 -12.14 -9.11
CA LEU A 68 8.32 -12.90 -9.28
C LEU A 68 8.45 -14.05 -8.26
N SER A 69 8.10 -13.80 -7.00
CA SER A 69 8.15 -14.80 -5.93
C SER A 69 7.13 -15.93 -6.15
N ASN A 70 5.91 -15.59 -6.62
CA ASN A 70 4.90 -16.56 -7.02
C ASN A 70 5.35 -17.39 -8.23
N ILE A 71 6.01 -16.80 -9.22
CA ILE A 71 6.56 -17.53 -10.37
C ILE A 71 7.62 -18.54 -9.91
N GLN A 72 8.55 -18.13 -9.03
CA GLN A 72 9.54 -19.04 -8.44
C GLN A 72 8.85 -20.20 -7.71
N THR A 73 7.86 -19.88 -6.88
CA THR A 73 7.13 -20.88 -6.11
C THR A 73 6.39 -21.88 -7.03
N LEU A 74 5.68 -21.38 -8.05
CA LEU A 74 4.93 -22.23 -9.00
C LEU A 74 5.88 -23.12 -9.83
N LEU A 75 7.01 -22.58 -10.28
CA LEU A 75 8.02 -23.37 -10.99
C LEU A 75 8.67 -24.41 -10.08
N GLY A 76 8.88 -24.08 -8.81
CA GLY A 76 9.35 -25.00 -7.78
C GLY A 76 8.35 -26.14 -7.55
N ASP A 77 7.07 -25.82 -7.36
CA ASP A 77 6.01 -26.81 -7.15
C ASP A 77 5.85 -27.75 -8.38
N LEU A 78 6.00 -27.24 -9.61
CA LEU A 78 5.82 -28.02 -10.85
C LEU A 78 7.04 -28.84 -11.24
N TYR A 79 8.25 -28.28 -11.10
CA TYR A 79 9.48 -28.86 -11.64
C TYR A 79 10.49 -29.24 -10.56
N SER A 80 10.18 -29.01 -9.28
CA SER A 80 11.11 -29.18 -8.16
C SER A 80 12.43 -28.41 -8.34
N TYR A 81 12.35 -27.25 -9.02
CA TYR A 81 13.51 -26.41 -9.29
C TYR A 81 13.98 -25.72 -8.00
N ASN A 82 15.28 -25.77 -7.74
CA ASN A 82 15.90 -25.10 -6.60
C ASN A 82 16.28 -23.66 -6.96
N PHE A 83 15.72 -22.68 -6.24
CA PHE A 83 15.97 -21.25 -6.46
C PHE A 83 16.95 -20.64 -5.44
N ASP A 84 17.68 -21.47 -4.69
CA ASP A 84 18.72 -21.04 -3.74
C ASP A 84 19.84 -20.27 -4.46
N SER A 85 19.65 -18.95 -4.54
CA SER A 85 20.44 -18.03 -5.33
C SER A 85 20.45 -16.66 -4.67
N SER A 86 21.50 -15.89 -4.89
CA SER A 86 21.62 -14.52 -4.38
C SER A 86 20.44 -13.63 -4.82
N TRP A 87 19.87 -13.90 -5.99
CA TRP A 87 18.69 -13.19 -6.49
C TRP A 87 17.44 -13.46 -5.66
N CYS A 88 17.21 -14.70 -5.26
CA CYS A 88 16.10 -15.08 -4.40
C CYS A 88 16.24 -14.41 -3.01
N ILE A 89 17.43 -14.47 -2.41
CA ILE A 89 17.73 -13.79 -1.14
C ILE A 89 17.50 -12.28 -1.26
N PHE A 90 17.93 -11.67 -2.37
CA PHE A 90 17.69 -10.26 -2.65
C PHE A 90 16.20 -9.93 -2.70
N LEU A 91 15.37 -10.73 -3.39
CA LEU A 91 13.91 -10.53 -3.42
C LEU A 91 13.29 -10.67 -2.02
N GLY A 92 13.70 -11.68 -1.25
CA GLY A 92 13.22 -11.92 0.12
C GLY A 92 13.56 -10.78 1.07
N TYR A 93 14.72 -10.15 0.91
CA TYR A 93 15.12 -8.95 1.65
C TYR A 93 14.38 -7.69 1.18
N PHE A 94 14.24 -7.51 -0.13
CA PHE A 94 13.73 -6.27 -0.71
C PHE A 94 12.21 -6.17 -0.55
N SER A 95 11.50 -7.29 -0.46
CA SER A 95 10.06 -7.35 -0.19
C SER A 95 9.64 -6.55 1.07
N PRO A 96 10.13 -6.86 2.29
CA PRO A 96 9.79 -6.09 3.48
C PRO A 96 10.31 -4.64 3.47
N VAL A 97 11.41 -4.35 2.76
CA VAL A 97 11.94 -2.99 2.56
C VAL A 97 10.93 -2.13 1.79
N VAL A 98 10.44 -2.61 0.65
CA VAL A 98 9.48 -1.87 -0.17
C VAL A 98 8.16 -1.72 0.55
N LEU A 99 7.69 -2.78 1.22
CA LEU A 99 6.47 -2.75 2.03
C LEU A 99 6.55 -1.71 3.14
N THR A 100 7.66 -1.69 3.89
CA THR A 100 7.86 -0.73 4.98
C THR A 100 7.98 0.68 4.45
N THR A 101 8.67 0.88 3.32
CA THR A 101 8.77 2.19 2.66
C THR A 101 7.40 2.71 2.26
N LEU A 102 6.53 1.85 1.72
CA LEU A 102 5.17 2.20 1.38
C LEU A 102 4.41 2.71 2.61
N TYR A 103 4.49 2.03 3.75
CA TYR A 103 3.80 2.46 4.98
C TYR A 103 4.38 3.72 5.60
N TRP A 104 5.70 3.85 5.60
CA TRP A 104 6.36 5.06 6.10
C TRP A 104 6.03 6.27 5.23
N CYS A 105 6.03 6.13 3.91
CA CYS A 105 5.59 7.18 2.99
C CYS A 105 4.18 7.67 3.35
N PHE A 106 3.24 6.76 3.64
CA PHE A 106 1.88 7.09 4.08
C PHE A 106 1.87 7.87 5.41
N ALA A 107 2.63 7.43 6.40
CA ALA A 107 2.69 8.05 7.71
C ALA A 107 3.37 9.43 7.65
N PHE A 108 4.51 9.50 6.99
CA PHE A 108 5.34 10.69 6.85
C PHE A 108 4.61 11.81 6.10
N TYR A 109 3.98 11.49 4.97
CA TYR A 109 3.19 12.47 4.22
C TYR A 109 2.06 13.07 5.08
N ARG A 110 1.36 12.24 5.85
CA ARG A 110 0.28 12.68 6.74
C ARG A 110 0.83 13.53 7.89
N PHE A 111 1.97 13.15 8.45
CA PHE A 111 2.65 13.92 9.49
C PHE A 111 2.99 15.33 9.01
N CYS A 112 3.67 15.45 7.86
CA CYS A 112 4.05 16.74 7.27
C CYS A 112 2.83 17.61 6.97
N ARG A 113 1.78 17.02 6.39
CA ARG A 113 0.58 17.78 6.01
C ARG A 113 -0.23 18.28 7.19
N VAL A 114 -0.44 17.44 8.21
CA VAL A 114 -1.36 17.75 9.30
C VAL A 114 -0.65 18.48 10.45
N VAL A 115 0.51 17.99 10.88
CA VAL A 115 1.23 18.58 12.02
C VAL A 115 2.01 19.82 11.59
N TYR A 116 2.66 19.77 10.42
CA TYR A 116 3.51 20.86 9.92
C TYR A 116 2.83 21.70 8.84
N SER A 117 1.50 21.77 8.85
CA SER A 117 0.72 22.64 7.97
C SER A 117 1.22 24.10 7.87
N PRO A 118 1.70 24.78 8.95
CA PRO A 118 2.18 26.16 8.83
C PRO A 118 3.51 26.32 8.08
N TYR A 119 4.31 25.26 7.96
CA TYR A 119 5.64 25.33 7.35
C TYR A 119 5.55 25.14 5.84
N ARG A 120 5.37 26.24 5.10
CA ARG A 120 5.24 26.24 3.62
C ARG A 120 6.39 25.55 2.90
N TRP A 121 7.60 25.53 3.48
CA TRP A 121 8.74 24.90 2.83
C TRP A 121 8.61 23.37 2.73
N LEU A 122 7.95 22.71 3.69
CA LEU A 122 7.64 21.27 3.65
C LEU A 122 6.54 20.92 2.64
N GLN A 123 5.94 21.92 2.00
CA GLN A 123 4.92 21.77 0.97
C GLN A 123 5.50 21.90 -0.44
N TYR A 124 6.82 22.09 -0.58
CA TYR A 124 7.41 22.10 -1.92
C TYR A 124 7.59 20.69 -2.48
N ILE A 125 7.34 20.56 -3.78
CA ILE A 125 7.44 19.29 -4.51
C ILE A 125 8.84 18.67 -4.45
N TRP A 126 9.89 19.49 -4.53
CA TRP A 126 11.28 19.02 -4.49
C TRP A 126 11.62 18.36 -3.16
N VAL A 127 10.99 18.77 -2.05
CA VAL A 127 11.18 18.12 -0.76
C VAL A 127 10.73 16.67 -0.85
N TYR A 128 9.55 16.39 -1.39
CA TYR A 128 9.07 15.01 -1.53
C TYR A 128 9.89 14.19 -2.52
N ILE A 129 10.34 14.78 -3.63
CA ILE A 129 11.21 14.09 -4.60
C ILE A 129 12.54 13.65 -3.96
N ILE A 130 13.09 14.46 -3.05
CA ILE A 130 14.33 14.14 -2.33
C ILE A 130 14.06 13.21 -1.13
N MET A 131 12.95 13.40 -0.44
CA MET A 131 12.65 12.64 0.78
C MET A 131 12.30 11.18 0.53
N VAL A 132 11.52 10.86 -0.52
CA VAL A 132 11.17 9.47 -0.84
C VAL A 132 12.41 8.57 -1.06
N PRO A 133 13.42 8.95 -1.86
CA PRO A 133 14.62 8.12 -2.01
C PRO A 133 15.47 8.08 -0.73
N ILE A 134 15.55 9.17 0.05
CA ILE A 134 16.25 9.16 1.34
C ILE A 134 15.57 8.19 2.31
N GLU A 135 14.24 8.25 2.42
CA GLU A 135 13.43 7.35 3.24
C GLU A 135 13.63 5.89 2.82
N PHE A 136 13.59 5.62 1.51
CA PHE A 136 13.88 4.30 0.96
C PHE A 136 15.28 3.80 1.34
N LEU A 137 16.31 4.64 1.22
CA LEU A 137 17.68 4.29 1.63
C LEU A 137 17.81 4.05 3.13
N LEU A 138 17.16 4.87 3.96
CA LEU A 138 17.13 4.66 5.41
C LEU A 138 16.49 3.33 5.78
N ILE A 139 15.41 2.95 5.08
CA ILE A 139 14.75 1.66 5.31
C ILE A 139 15.61 0.51 4.83
N CYS A 140 16.33 0.62 3.70
CA CYS A 140 17.35 -0.36 3.33
C CYS A 140 18.39 -0.54 4.45
N ILE A 141 18.92 0.55 5.01
CA ILE A 141 19.89 0.48 6.12
C ILE A 141 19.25 -0.17 7.36
N LEU A 142 17.99 0.14 7.65
CA LEU A 142 17.24 -0.40 8.80
C LEU A 142 17.00 -1.91 8.68
N PHE A 143 16.83 -2.43 7.47
CA PHE A 143 16.63 -3.87 7.21
C PHE A 143 17.94 -4.63 6.97
N TYR A 144 19.06 -3.93 6.74
CA TYR A 144 20.38 -4.54 6.56
C TYR A 144 20.76 -5.59 7.62
N PRO A 145 20.43 -5.43 8.92
CA PRO A 145 20.72 -6.44 9.94
C PRO A 145 20.18 -7.85 9.62
N ILE A 146 19.03 -7.97 8.95
CA ILE A 146 18.47 -9.29 8.58
C ILE A 146 19.38 -10.01 7.58
N LEU A 147 19.97 -9.28 6.63
CA LEU A 147 20.96 -9.84 5.70
C LEU A 147 22.26 -10.20 6.42
N TYR A 148 22.74 -9.31 7.30
CA TYR A 148 23.96 -9.54 8.07
C TYR A 148 23.85 -10.79 8.98
N TRP A 149 22.67 -11.05 9.53
CA TRP A 149 22.39 -12.21 10.36
C TRP A 149 22.15 -13.51 9.57
N HIS A 150 22.09 -13.44 8.24
CA HIS A 150 21.69 -14.57 7.40
C HIS A 150 20.32 -15.15 7.77
N ASP A 151 19.37 -14.29 8.16
CA ASP A 151 18.02 -14.73 8.53
C ASP A 151 17.11 -14.88 7.30
N VAL A 152 17.45 -14.27 6.16
CA VAL A 152 16.76 -14.54 4.88
C VAL A 152 17.40 -15.78 4.25
N VAL A 153 16.63 -16.86 4.17
CA VAL A 153 17.09 -18.14 3.60
C VAL A 153 16.08 -18.66 2.58
N TYR A 154 16.55 -19.51 1.66
CA TYR A 154 15.67 -20.27 0.79
C TYR A 154 14.94 -21.35 1.59
N ILE A 155 13.62 -21.44 1.47
CA ILE A 155 12.78 -22.42 2.16
C ILE A 155 12.45 -23.55 1.18
N PRO A 156 13.08 -24.74 1.27
CA PRO A 156 12.97 -25.76 0.22
C PRO A 156 11.56 -26.31 0.01
N ASN A 157 10.75 -26.36 1.08
CA ASN A 157 9.38 -26.86 1.02
C ASN A 157 8.41 -25.88 0.35
N GLU A 158 8.81 -24.61 0.26
CA GLU A 158 7.96 -23.54 -0.25
C GLU A 158 8.55 -22.88 -1.51
N HIS A 159 9.77 -23.20 -1.90
CA HIS A 159 10.42 -22.74 -3.12
C HIS A 159 10.58 -21.21 -3.29
N TYR A 160 10.68 -20.47 -2.19
CA TYR A 160 11.02 -19.04 -2.21
C TYR A 160 11.93 -18.65 -1.02
N CYS A 161 12.46 -17.43 -1.04
CA CYS A 161 13.35 -16.92 0.01
C CYS A 161 12.65 -15.92 0.92
N TYR A 162 12.74 -16.16 2.22
CA TYR A 162 12.17 -15.30 3.25
C TYR A 162 12.80 -15.58 4.61
N VAL A 163 12.36 -14.86 5.64
CA VAL A 163 12.76 -15.14 7.01
C VAL A 163 11.86 -16.26 7.57
N PRO A 164 12.39 -17.44 7.90
CA PRO A 164 11.59 -18.52 8.45
C PRO A 164 11.14 -18.16 9.88
N TYR A 165 10.03 -18.77 10.32
CA TYR A 165 9.51 -18.50 11.66
C TYR A 165 10.41 -19.03 12.79
N THR A 166 11.24 -20.04 12.49
CA THR A 166 12.34 -20.53 13.34
C THR A 166 13.40 -19.46 13.64
N HIS A 167 13.61 -18.49 12.74
CA HIS A 167 14.52 -17.37 12.95
C HIS A 167 13.86 -16.24 13.77
N PHE A 168 13.61 -16.52 15.05
CA PHE A 168 12.85 -15.64 15.95
C PHE A 168 13.35 -14.19 15.96
N ARG A 169 14.67 -13.97 15.93
CA ARG A 169 15.26 -12.62 15.89
C ARG A 169 14.88 -11.84 14.62
N GLY A 170 14.89 -12.50 13.46
CA GLY A 170 14.59 -11.88 12.17
C GLY A 170 13.10 -11.55 12.07
N ILE A 171 12.23 -12.47 12.54
CA ILE A 171 10.79 -12.22 12.62
C ILE A 171 10.46 -11.09 13.59
N LEU A 172 11.09 -11.05 14.76
CA LEU A 172 10.86 -9.96 15.72
C LEU A 172 11.32 -8.61 15.15
N TRP A 173 12.44 -8.59 14.44
CA TRP A 173 12.92 -7.40 13.73
C TRP A 173 11.96 -6.97 12.62
N LEU A 174 11.47 -7.91 11.80
CA LEU A 174 10.44 -7.67 10.79
C LEU A 174 9.16 -7.12 11.43
N ALA A 175 8.64 -7.78 12.47
CA ALA A 175 7.42 -7.38 13.15
C ALA A 175 7.54 -5.95 13.71
N PHE A 176 8.66 -5.65 14.34
CA PHE A 176 8.93 -4.32 14.89
C PHE A 176 9.01 -3.24 13.80
N ASN A 177 9.74 -3.49 12.72
CA ASN A 177 9.96 -2.48 11.68
C ASN A 177 8.78 -2.33 10.70
N CYS A 178 8.14 -3.45 10.29
CA CYS A 178 7.00 -3.45 9.38
C CYS A 178 5.70 -3.00 10.05
N TYR A 179 5.49 -3.35 11.33
CA TYR A 179 4.22 -3.08 12.03
C TYR A 179 4.38 -2.16 13.23
N GLY A 180 5.39 -2.39 14.07
CA GLY A 180 5.62 -1.62 15.29
C GLY A 180 5.83 -0.14 15.03
N ILE A 181 6.85 0.22 14.24
CA ILE A 181 7.18 1.62 13.95
C ILE A 181 6.06 2.34 13.16
N PRO A 182 5.49 1.77 12.07
CA PRO A 182 4.40 2.43 11.35
C PRO A 182 3.13 2.60 12.20
N THR A 183 2.76 1.59 13.00
CA THR A 183 1.58 1.68 13.88
C THR A 183 1.77 2.72 14.98
N THR A 184 2.93 2.72 15.64
CA THR A 184 3.22 3.68 16.72
C THR A 184 3.29 5.10 16.19
N SER A 185 3.97 5.33 15.05
CA SER A 185 4.03 6.65 14.41
C SER A 185 2.64 7.16 14.01
N LEU A 186 1.81 6.33 13.35
CA LEU A 186 0.44 6.69 13.01
C LEU A 186 -0.43 6.96 14.25
N SER A 187 -0.24 6.20 15.32
CA SER A 187 -0.95 6.38 16.59
C SER A 187 -0.56 7.70 17.26
N LEU A 188 0.71 8.07 17.27
CA LEU A 188 1.19 9.35 17.79
C LEU A 188 0.65 10.53 16.97
N ILE A 189 0.63 10.41 15.64
CA ILE A 189 0.01 11.39 14.74
C ILE A 189 -1.47 11.55 15.09
N TYR A 190 -2.20 10.45 15.22
CA TYR A 190 -3.62 10.45 15.57
C TYR A 190 -3.88 11.11 16.93
N LEU A 191 -3.09 10.80 17.96
CA LEU A 191 -3.19 11.41 19.29
C LEU A 191 -2.96 12.93 19.21
N ARG A 192 -1.92 13.37 18.49
CA ARG A 192 -1.63 14.80 18.29
C ARG A 192 -2.78 15.53 17.59
N ILE A 193 -3.32 14.95 16.53
CA ILE A 193 -4.47 15.51 15.80
C ILE A 193 -5.69 15.62 16.72
N THR A 194 -5.96 14.58 17.50
CA THR A 194 -7.12 14.56 18.42
C THR A 194 -7.00 15.62 19.52
N ILE A 195 -5.81 15.77 20.10
CA ILE A 195 -5.53 16.83 21.10
C ILE A 195 -5.73 18.22 20.48
N TYR A 196 -5.17 18.45 19.29
CA TYR A 196 -5.30 19.72 18.58
C TYR A 196 -6.77 20.07 18.27
N LEU A 197 -7.54 19.10 17.77
CA LEU A 197 -8.96 19.29 17.48
C LEU A 197 -9.78 19.59 18.74
N ARG A 198 -9.51 18.91 19.86
CA ARG A 198 -10.20 19.17 21.13
C ARG A 198 -9.94 20.59 21.63
N GLN A 199 -8.70 21.07 21.56
CA GLN A 199 -8.36 22.44 21.96
C GLN A 199 -9.08 23.49 21.10
N GLN A 200 -9.22 23.24 19.80
CA GLN A 200 -9.89 24.18 18.88
C GLN A 200 -11.42 24.15 18.99
N THR A 201 -12.00 23.04 19.44
CA THR A 201 -13.46 22.86 19.56
C THR A 201 -14.08 23.72 20.67
N ASN A 202 -13.30 24.18 21.66
CA ASN A 202 -13.80 25.01 22.76
C ASN A 202 -13.99 26.51 22.40
N ASN A 203 -13.52 27.00 21.24
CA ASN A 203 -13.48 28.42 20.89
C ASN A 203 -14.33 28.80 19.63
N GLN A 204 -15.54 28.25 19.46
CA GLN A 204 -16.18 28.13 18.13
C GLN A 204 -16.65 29.42 17.42
N ILE A 205 -16.29 29.51 16.13
CA ILE A 205 -16.96 30.23 15.03
C ILE A 205 -17.32 29.22 13.93
N LEU A 206 -18.45 29.38 13.24
CA LEU A 206 -19.01 28.53 12.16
C LEU A 206 -18.01 28.03 11.09
N ALA A 207 -16.97 28.81 10.76
CA ALA A 207 -15.92 28.43 9.80
C ALA A 207 -15.05 27.23 10.27
N ILE A 208 -15.01 26.96 11.58
CA ILE A 208 -14.28 25.83 12.17
C ILE A 208 -15.03 24.51 11.92
N LYS A 209 -16.38 24.53 11.88
CA LYS A 209 -17.20 23.33 11.69
C LYS A 209 -16.96 22.66 10.32
N GLN A 210 -16.83 23.46 9.26
CA GLN A 210 -16.49 22.94 7.92
C GLN A 210 -15.05 22.41 7.81
N ARG A 211 -14.12 22.86 8.67
CA ARG A 211 -12.77 22.28 8.76
C ARG A 211 -12.82 20.93 9.47
N GLN A 212 -13.60 20.82 10.55
CA GLN A 212 -13.78 19.58 11.30
C GLN A 212 -14.29 18.42 10.43
N ASP A 213 -15.24 18.65 9.52
CA ASP A 213 -15.73 17.59 8.62
C ASP A 213 -14.62 17.04 7.69
N ARG A 214 -13.72 17.92 7.23
CA ARG A 214 -12.57 17.51 6.42
C ARG A 214 -11.56 16.73 7.25
N ASP A 215 -11.32 17.13 8.49
CA ASP A 215 -10.37 16.49 9.40
C ASP A 215 -10.87 15.11 9.85
N LEU A 216 -12.18 14.95 10.09
CA LEU A 216 -12.80 13.66 10.37
C LEU A 216 -12.64 12.66 9.22
N LEU A 217 -12.75 13.12 7.97
CA LEU A 217 -12.46 12.28 6.80
C LEU A 217 -11.00 11.84 6.77
N VAL A 218 -10.06 12.70 7.16
CA VAL A 218 -8.63 12.35 7.26
C VAL A 218 -8.42 11.29 8.35
N ILE A 219 -9.01 11.48 9.52
CA ILE A 219 -8.95 10.52 10.64
C ILE A 219 -9.49 9.15 10.25
N ARG A 220 -10.67 9.09 9.61
CA ARG A 220 -11.27 7.82 9.17
C ARG A 220 -10.32 7.03 8.26
N ARG A 221 -9.57 7.73 7.40
CA ARG A 221 -8.57 7.10 6.51
C ARG A 221 -7.39 6.55 7.28
N ILE A 222 -6.94 7.26 8.31
CA ILE A 222 -5.86 6.77 9.19
C ILE A 222 -6.29 5.49 9.89
N LEU A 223 -7.49 5.46 10.46
CA LEU A 223 -8.02 4.28 11.12
C LEU A 223 -8.16 3.09 10.16
N ILE A 224 -8.57 3.32 8.92
CA ILE A 224 -8.67 2.26 7.92
C ILE A 224 -7.28 1.74 7.52
N THR A 225 -6.29 2.62 7.33
CA THR A 225 -4.90 2.20 7.06
C THR A 225 -4.33 1.39 8.22
N ILE A 226 -4.51 1.84 9.47
CA ILE A 226 -4.09 1.10 10.67
C ILE A 226 -4.82 -0.24 10.76
N GLY A 227 -6.14 -0.25 10.54
CA GLY A 227 -6.94 -1.47 10.57
C GLY A 227 -6.48 -2.50 9.54
N LEU A 228 -6.17 -2.07 8.32
CA LEU A 228 -5.59 -2.95 7.28
C LEU A 228 -4.20 -3.47 7.71
N LEU A 229 -3.36 -2.63 8.30
CA LEU A 229 -2.02 -3.01 8.77
C LEU A 229 -2.09 -4.02 9.92
N LEU A 230 -3.02 -3.84 10.86
CA LEU A 230 -3.25 -4.79 11.95
C LEU A 230 -3.85 -6.09 11.44
N ALA A 231 -4.82 -6.03 10.53
CA ALA A 231 -5.42 -7.22 9.93
C ALA A 231 -4.38 -8.10 9.22
N LEU A 232 -3.37 -7.49 8.59
CA LEU A 232 -2.23 -8.17 8.00
C LEU A 232 -1.32 -8.87 9.02
N GLY A 233 -1.11 -8.26 10.19
CA GLY A 233 -0.25 -8.81 11.23
C GLY A 233 -0.89 -9.95 12.03
N ILE A 234 -2.22 -10.03 12.06
CA ILE A 234 -2.95 -11.04 12.85
C ILE A 234 -2.55 -12.48 12.44
N PRO A 235 -2.58 -12.88 11.15
CA PRO A 235 -2.14 -14.20 10.74
C PRO A 235 -0.73 -14.54 11.24
N GLY A 236 0.25 -13.65 11.03
CA GLY A 236 1.63 -13.88 11.47
C GLY A 236 1.78 -14.06 12.98
N VAL A 237 1.02 -13.30 13.79
CA VAL A 237 1.01 -13.47 15.25
C VAL A 237 0.37 -14.80 15.66
N VAL A 238 -0.78 -15.16 15.06
CA VAL A 238 -1.45 -16.45 15.32
C VAL A 238 -0.51 -17.60 15.01
N PHE A 239 0.19 -17.51 13.89
CA PHE A 239 1.16 -18.48 13.42
C PHE A 239 2.40 -18.61 14.31
N LEU A 240 2.94 -17.49 14.80
CA LEU A 240 3.99 -17.50 15.82
C LEU A 240 3.52 -18.20 17.10
N VAL A 241 2.31 -17.92 17.57
CA VAL A 241 1.75 -18.57 18.76
C VAL A 241 1.56 -20.07 18.53
N MET A 242 1.04 -20.47 17.37
CA MET A 242 0.91 -21.88 17.00
C MET A 242 2.27 -22.58 17.01
N LEU A 243 3.28 -22.02 16.34
CA LEU A 243 4.64 -22.57 16.32
C LEU A 243 5.22 -22.75 17.73
N ARG A 244 4.94 -21.81 18.65
CA ARG A 244 5.42 -21.92 20.04
C ARG A 244 4.71 -23.00 20.84
N ILE A 245 3.48 -23.34 20.50
CA ILE A 245 2.71 -24.39 21.16
C ILE A 245 3.06 -25.77 20.58
N THR A 246 3.13 -25.89 19.26
CA THR A 246 3.36 -27.17 18.57
C THR A 246 4.84 -27.54 18.47
N GLY A 247 5.73 -26.55 18.42
CA GLY A 247 7.15 -26.76 18.12
C GLY A 247 7.46 -27.04 16.65
N GLU A 248 6.46 -27.03 15.77
CA GLU A 248 6.58 -27.37 14.35
C GLU A 248 6.01 -26.27 13.44
N GLU A 249 6.73 -25.96 12.36
CA GLU A 249 6.29 -25.02 11.32
C GLU A 249 5.25 -25.69 10.41
N TYR A 250 4.07 -25.08 10.28
CA TYR A 250 3.01 -25.64 9.46
C TYR A 250 3.28 -25.38 7.95
N PRO A 251 3.27 -26.40 7.07
CA PRO A 251 3.76 -26.34 5.69
C PRO A 251 2.86 -25.59 4.69
N LEU A 252 1.92 -24.78 5.18
CA LEU A 252 1.02 -23.93 4.39
C LEU A 252 0.93 -22.50 4.94
N LEU A 253 1.58 -22.27 6.07
CA LEU A 253 1.45 -21.07 6.89
C LEU A 253 1.82 -19.82 6.10
N LEU A 254 2.96 -19.89 5.44
CA LEU A 254 3.49 -18.79 4.64
C LEU A 254 2.63 -18.53 3.40
N ARG A 255 2.15 -19.57 2.71
CA ARG A 255 1.26 -19.39 1.55
C ARG A 255 -0.05 -18.70 1.94
N ILE A 256 -0.61 -19.06 3.11
CA ILE A 256 -1.80 -18.39 3.64
C ILE A 256 -1.49 -16.93 3.96
N GLU A 257 -0.36 -16.65 4.62
CA GLU A 257 0.08 -15.28 4.91
C GLU A 257 0.20 -14.44 3.63
N TRP A 258 0.80 -14.97 2.57
CA TRP A 258 0.91 -14.28 1.29
C TRP A 258 -0.45 -13.93 0.67
N VAL A 259 -1.46 -14.80 0.80
CA VAL A 259 -2.83 -14.47 0.36
C VAL A 259 -3.35 -13.23 1.10
N PHE A 260 -3.16 -13.14 2.43
CA PHE A 260 -3.56 -11.97 3.21
C PHE A 260 -2.79 -10.71 2.78
N VAL A 261 -1.48 -10.85 2.53
CA VAL A 261 -0.64 -9.77 1.99
C VAL A 261 -1.18 -9.28 0.65
N SER A 262 -1.43 -10.16 -0.32
CA SER A 262 -1.99 -9.79 -1.63
C SER A 262 -3.37 -9.15 -1.53
N LEU A 263 -4.26 -9.68 -0.68
CA LEU A 263 -5.59 -9.09 -0.41
C LEU A 263 -5.50 -7.70 0.21
N SER A 264 -4.51 -7.45 1.06
CA SER A 264 -4.31 -6.12 1.62
C SER A 264 -3.76 -5.13 0.61
N MET A 265 -2.92 -5.57 -0.34
CA MET A 265 -2.36 -4.69 -1.38
C MET A 265 -3.43 -4.23 -2.35
N ILE A 266 -4.34 -5.12 -2.78
CA ILE A 266 -5.51 -4.72 -3.56
C ILE A 266 -6.41 -3.78 -2.76
N GLY A 267 -6.64 -4.07 -1.48
CA GLY A 267 -7.40 -3.21 -0.58
C GLY A 267 -6.77 -1.82 -0.46
N LEU A 268 -5.46 -1.74 -0.33
CA LEU A 268 -4.71 -0.50 -0.23
C LEU A 268 -4.77 0.31 -1.54
N SER A 269 -4.56 -0.34 -2.68
CA SER A 269 -4.67 0.27 -4.01
C SER A 269 -6.05 0.89 -4.25
N ILE A 270 -7.11 0.13 -3.96
CA ILE A 270 -8.50 0.59 -4.07
C ILE A 270 -8.81 1.71 -3.07
N SER A 271 -8.42 1.52 -1.80
CA SER A 271 -8.71 2.49 -0.74
C SER A 271 -8.05 3.85 -1.02
N THR A 272 -6.85 3.86 -1.60
CA THR A 272 -6.13 5.08 -1.97
C THR A 272 -6.92 5.92 -2.99
N VAL A 273 -7.61 5.28 -3.95
CA VAL A 273 -8.55 5.94 -4.88
C VAL A 273 -9.73 6.56 -4.15
N PHE A 274 -10.41 5.78 -3.31
CA PHE A 274 -11.64 6.24 -2.66
C PHE A 274 -11.38 7.34 -1.64
N PHE A 275 -10.22 7.28 -0.99
CA PHE A 275 -9.84 8.23 0.03
C PHE A 275 -9.21 9.48 -0.54
N THR A 276 -8.43 9.42 -1.61
CA THR A 276 -7.85 10.66 -2.15
C THR A 276 -8.91 11.40 -2.94
N SER A 277 -9.49 12.47 -2.36
CA SER A 277 -10.56 13.24 -2.99
C SER A 277 -10.17 13.79 -4.35
N GLN A 278 -8.90 14.18 -4.53
CA GLN A 278 -8.38 14.61 -5.82
C GLN A 278 -8.35 13.44 -6.80
N LEU A 279 -7.84 12.27 -6.41
CA LEU A 279 -7.84 11.10 -7.29
C LEU A 279 -9.26 10.66 -7.65
N LYS A 280 -10.19 10.67 -6.69
CA LYS A 280 -11.62 10.47 -6.92
C LYS A 280 -12.19 11.51 -7.88
N GLN A 281 -11.88 12.79 -7.72
CA GLN A 281 -12.35 13.83 -8.64
C GLN A 281 -11.77 13.63 -10.02
N ILE A 282 -10.49 13.33 -10.13
CA ILE A 282 -9.84 13.02 -11.39
C ILE A 282 -10.64 11.85 -12.01
N ILE A 283 -10.72 10.67 -11.35
CA ILE A 283 -11.34 9.42 -11.84
C ILE A 283 -12.81 9.63 -12.22
N PHE A 284 -13.62 10.15 -11.31
CA PHE A 284 -15.07 10.17 -11.46
C PHE A 284 -15.63 11.42 -12.14
N LYS A 285 -14.92 12.56 -12.17
CA LYS A 285 -15.43 13.80 -12.81
C LYS A 285 -15.55 13.64 -14.32
N LYS A 286 -14.67 12.86 -14.94
CA LYS A 286 -14.75 12.55 -16.38
C LYS A 286 -16.02 11.75 -16.71
N PHE A 287 -16.38 10.79 -15.86
CA PHE A 287 -17.65 10.05 -15.99
C PHE A 287 -18.88 10.94 -15.81
N LYS A 288 -18.85 11.88 -14.86
CA LYS A 288 -19.99 12.79 -14.61
C LYS A 288 -20.18 13.79 -15.76
N ASN A 289 -19.11 14.38 -16.28
CA ASN A 289 -19.18 15.32 -17.40
C ASN A 289 -19.68 14.62 -18.68
N ASN A 290 -19.23 13.40 -18.96
CA ASN A 290 -19.71 12.63 -20.11
C ASN A 290 -21.21 12.32 -20.00
N ARG A 291 -21.74 12.01 -18.81
CA ARG A 291 -23.19 11.80 -18.61
C ARG A 291 -24.01 13.08 -18.86
N ILE A 292 -23.51 14.24 -18.43
CA ILE A 292 -24.23 15.51 -18.63
C ILE A 292 -24.30 15.85 -20.12
N ILE A 293 -23.20 15.68 -20.86
CA ILE A 293 -23.16 15.94 -22.31
C ILE A 293 -24.11 15.00 -23.06
N VAL A 294 -24.16 13.71 -22.71
CA VAL A 294 -25.08 12.74 -23.33
C VAL A 294 -26.54 13.12 -23.08
N ILE A 295 -26.91 13.44 -21.83
CA ILE A 295 -28.28 13.85 -21.50
C ILE A 295 -28.66 15.15 -22.23
N GLN A 296 -27.72 16.10 -22.34
CA GLN A 296 -27.96 17.35 -23.05
C GLN A 296 -28.16 17.12 -24.55
N ASN A 297 -27.38 16.24 -25.17
CA ASN A 297 -27.53 15.88 -26.58
C ASN A 297 -28.83 15.13 -26.86
N GLU A 298 -29.25 14.22 -25.96
CA GLU A 298 -30.55 13.54 -26.05
C GLU A 298 -31.72 14.53 -25.89
N ALA A 299 -31.60 15.52 -25.00
CA ALA A 299 -32.60 16.56 -24.85
C ALA A 299 -32.71 17.43 -26.12
N ILE A 300 -31.58 17.82 -26.71
CA ILE A 300 -31.55 18.59 -27.96
C ILE A 300 -32.17 17.79 -29.12
N ALA A 301 -31.85 16.50 -29.25
CA ALA A 301 -32.41 15.64 -30.29
C ALA A 301 -33.93 15.48 -30.21
N ARG A 302 -34.53 15.50 -29.01
CA ARG A 302 -36.00 15.46 -28.84
C ARG A 302 -36.70 16.78 -29.14
N THR A 303 -35.97 17.89 -29.08
CA THR A 303 -36.53 19.23 -29.33
C THR A 303 -36.43 19.68 -30.79
N ILE A 304 -35.82 18.90 -31.68
CA ILE A 304 -35.85 19.17 -33.12
C ILE A 304 -37.20 18.65 -33.64
N PRO A 305 -38.18 19.53 -33.95
CA PRO A 305 -39.44 19.08 -34.50
C PRO A 305 -39.17 18.45 -35.87
N MET A 306 -39.72 17.26 -36.11
CA MET A 306 -39.90 16.72 -37.45
C MET A 306 -40.95 17.57 -38.19
N ASN A 307 -40.59 18.79 -38.55
CA ASN A 307 -41.27 19.53 -39.59
C ASN A 307 -40.34 19.47 -40.80
N ASP A 308 -40.82 18.76 -41.83
CA ASP A 308 -40.34 18.70 -43.22
C ASP A 308 -40.08 17.26 -43.69
N MET A 309 -41.17 16.48 -43.73
CA MET A 309 -41.46 15.52 -44.80
C MET A 309 -42.95 15.58 -45.10
#